data_AF-A0A9D3YH82-F1
#
_entry.id   AF-A0A9D3YH82-F1
#
_cell.length_a   1.000
_cell.length_b   1.000
_cell.length_c   1.000
_cell.angle_alpha   90.00
_cell.angle_beta   90.00
_cell.angle_gamma   90.00
#
_symmetry.space_group_name_H-M   'P 1'
#
loop_
_entity.id
_entity.type
_entity.pdbx_description
1 polymer ?
#
loop_
_entity_poly.entity_id
_entity_poly.type
_entity_poly.pdbx_seq_one_letter_code
_entity_poly.pdbx_strand_id
1 'polypeptide(L)'
;MVSLTLDGLTGASQDRMTAEHKTGAYQMMLHINLWSVLWLAVGLLMSGEGLLFLGFVQRFPEVLTKMVIFGIASAIGQVFIFITVTTFGPLPCSIITTTRKFFTILGSVIIFQNPMNSRQWVGTVLVFLGLGLDSAYGKEKKDSKSAKPVSASR
;
A
#
# COMPACT_ATOMS: atom_id res chain seq x y z
N MET A 1 2.73 5.47 13.38
CA MET A 1 3.38 6.60 12.68
C MET A 1 4.51 6.11 11.79
N VAL A 2 5.49 5.34 12.30
CA VAL A 2 6.59 4.78 11.49
C VAL A 2 6.12 4.05 10.22
N SER A 3 5.11 3.17 10.31
CA SER A 3 4.56 2.48 9.12
C SER A 3 4.06 3.42 8.04
N LEU A 4 3.30 4.48 8.39
CA LEU A 4 2.77 5.44 7.40
C LEU A 4 3.87 6.29 6.77
N THR A 5 4.91 6.62 7.53
CA THR A 5 6.10 7.30 7.01
C THR A 5 6.85 6.42 6.02
N LEU A 6 7.01 5.12 6.33
CA LEU A 6 7.63 4.15 5.43
C LEU A 6 6.78 3.88 4.18
N ASP A 7 5.46 3.80 4.32
CA ASP A 7 4.53 3.67 3.18
C ASP A 7 4.63 4.90 2.26
N GLY A 8 4.71 6.11 2.83
CA GLY A 8 4.91 7.36 2.08
C GLY A 8 6.26 7.41 1.36
N LEU A 9 7.35 7.02 2.03
CA LEU A 9 8.69 6.98 1.43
C LEU A 9 8.80 5.92 0.32
N THR A 10 8.16 4.77 0.54
CA THR A 10 8.10 3.68 -0.45
C THR A 10 7.27 4.12 -1.66
N GLY A 11 6.14 4.79 -1.45
CA GLY A 11 5.35 5.39 -2.53
C GLY A 11 6.15 6.40 -3.34
N ALA A 12 6.89 7.31 -2.70
CA ALA A 12 7.75 8.26 -3.41
C ALA A 12 8.87 7.56 -4.21
N SER A 13 9.42 6.46 -3.67
CA SER A 13 10.42 5.64 -4.36
C SER A 13 9.83 4.87 -5.54
N GLN A 14 8.58 4.38 -5.42
CA GLN A 14 7.83 3.74 -6.52
C GLN A 14 7.50 4.74 -7.63
N ASP A 15 7.15 6.00 -7.30
CA ASP A 15 6.91 7.06 -8.29
C ASP A 15 8.19 7.37 -9.09
N ARG A 16 9.34 7.49 -8.40
CA ARG A 16 10.65 7.71 -9.04
C ARG A 16 11.06 6.55 -9.95
N MET A 17 10.90 5.30 -9.51
CA MET A 17 11.21 4.13 -10.35
C MET A 17 10.33 4.07 -11.59
N THR A 18 9.03 4.34 -11.45
CA THR A 18 8.08 4.31 -12.57
C THR A 18 8.38 5.45 -13.57
N ALA A 19 8.74 6.63 -13.07
CA ALA A 19 9.07 7.80 -13.89
C ALA A 19 10.41 7.66 -14.65
N GLU A 20 11.44 7.10 -14.02
CA GLU A 20 12.78 7.00 -14.63
C GLU A 20 12.96 5.75 -15.50
N HIS A 21 12.35 4.61 -15.14
CA HIS A 21 12.65 3.31 -15.77
C HIS A 21 11.46 2.68 -16.51
N LYS A 22 10.26 3.29 -16.52
CA LYS A 22 9.02 2.73 -17.10
C LYS A 22 8.82 1.25 -16.74
N THR A 23 9.12 0.89 -15.49
CA THR A 23 9.02 -0.49 -15.03
C THR A 23 7.55 -0.93 -15.04
N GLY A 24 7.27 -2.07 -15.66
CA GLY A 24 5.92 -2.63 -15.70
C GLY A 24 5.43 -3.07 -14.31
N ALA A 25 4.13 -2.94 -14.06
CA ALA A 25 3.48 -3.26 -12.78
C ALA A 25 3.86 -4.64 -12.23
N TYR A 26 3.85 -5.65 -13.10
CA TYR A 26 4.16 -7.03 -12.74
C TYR A 26 5.63 -7.23 -12.33
N GLN A 27 6.56 -6.51 -12.97
CA GLN A 27 7.98 -6.57 -12.62
C GLN A 27 8.21 -5.92 -11.25
N MET A 28 7.58 -4.77 -11.00
CA MET A 28 7.66 -4.11 -9.69
C MET A 28 7.07 -4.99 -8.58
N MET A 29 5.91 -5.61 -8.83
CA MET A 29 5.26 -6.53 -7.89
C MET A 29 6.14 -7.75 -7.58
N LEU A 30 6.74 -8.38 -8.59
CA LEU A 30 7.57 -9.58 -8.41
C LEU A 30 8.81 -9.29 -7.57
N HIS A 31 9.54 -8.21 -7.86
CA HIS A 31 10.77 -7.88 -7.13
C HIS A 31 10.48 -7.50 -5.67
N ILE A 32 9.42 -6.73 -5.42
CA ILE A 32 9.02 -6.36 -4.06
C ILE A 32 8.61 -7.60 -3.25
N ASN A 33 7.79 -8.47 -3.84
CA ASN A 33 7.38 -9.71 -3.17
C ASN A 33 8.55 -10.67 -2.94
N LEU A 34 9.51 -10.76 -3.89
CA LEU A 34 10.70 -11.60 -3.72
C LEU A 34 11.56 -11.12 -2.55
N TRP A 35 11.88 -9.83 -2.49
CA TRP A 35 12.63 -9.26 -1.36
C TRP A 35 11.88 -9.42 -0.03
N SER A 36 10.55 -9.30 -0.06
CA SER A 36 9.70 -9.51 1.13
C SER A 36 9.79 -10.96 1.63
N VAL A 37 9.76 -11.95 0.72
CA VAL A 37 9.93 -13.37 1.08
C VAL A 37 11.30 -13.63 1.67
N LEU A 38 12.37 -13.07 1.10
CA LEU A 38 13.72 -13.22 1.63
C LEU A 38 13.84 -12.66 3.06
N TRP A 39 13.31 -11.46 3.29
CA TRP A 39 13.34 -10.83 4.62
C TRP A 39 12.52 -11.62 5.65
N LEU A 40 11.33 -12.08 5.26
CA LEU A 40 10.47 -12.91 6.11
C LEU A 40 11.10 -14.29 6.40
N ALA A 41 11.79 -14.89 5.44
CA ALA A 41 12.48 -16.16 5.62
C ALA A 41 13.61 -16.04 6.66
N VAL A 42 14.41 -14.97 6.60
CA VAL A 42 15.43 -14.69 7.63
C VAL A 42 14.78 -14.52 9.01
N GLY A 43 13.68 -13.75 9.09
CA GLY A 43 12.92 -13.60 10.34
C GLY A 43 12.40 -14.91 10.91
N LEU A 44 11.84 -15.79 10.05
CA LEU A 44 11.33 -17.10 10.42
C LEU A 44 12.44 -18.05 10.91
N LEU A 45 13.60 -18.00 10.27
CA LEU A 45 14.77 -18.80 10.69
C LEU A 45 15.30 -18.32 12.06
N MET A 46 15.34 -17.00 12.27
CA MET A 46 15.80 -16.41 13.53
C MET A 46 14.82 -16.64 14.69
N SER A 47 13.50 -16.66 14.43
CA SER A 47 12.50 -16.93 15.47
C SER A 47 12.37 -18.41 15.84
N GLY A 48 12.73 -19.32 14.92
CA GLY A 48 12.61 -20.77 15.13
C GLY A 48 11.17 -21.29 15.13
N GLU A 49 10.18 -20.43 14.90
CA GLU A 49 8.75 -20.75 14.97
C GLU A 49 8.28 -21.65 13.81
N GLY A 50 9.08 -21.79 12.75
CA GLY A 50 8.76 -22.63 11.60
C GLY A 50 8.50 -24.09 11.97
N LEU A 51 9.25 -24.64 12.93
CA LEU A 51 9.06 -26.02 13.39
C LEU A 51 7.75 -26.19 14.19
N LEU A 52 7.40 -25.20 15.02
CA LEU A 52 6.13 -25.19 15.75
C LEU A 52 4.94 -25.10 14.80
N PHE A 53 5.07 -24.30 13.74
CA PHE A 53 4.06 -24.19 12.69
C PHE A 53 3.85 -25.51 11.95
N LEU A 54 4.90 -26.28 11.66
CA LEU A 54 4.76 -27.60 11.03
C LEU A 54 3.95 -28.57 11.89
N GLY A 55 4.20 -28.60 13.21
CA GLY A 55 3.40 -29.41 14.15
C GLY A 55 1.94 -28.95 14.22
N PHE A 56 1.69 -27.64 14.14
CA PHE A 56 0.35 -27.08 14.09
C PHE A 56 -0.41 -27.47 12.80
N VAL A 57 0.26 -27.41 11.65
CA VAL A 57 -0.33 -27.80 10.36
C VAL A 57 -0.67 -29.29 10.32
N GLN A 58 0.16 -30.15 10.91
CA GLN A 58 -0.16 -31.59 11.03
C GLN A 58 -1.41 -31.83 11.87
N ARG A 59 -1.67 -30.99 12.88
CA ARG A 59 -2.86 -31.10 13.73
C ARG A 59 -4.11 -30.51 13.07
N PHE A 60 -3.96 -29.47 12.26
CA PHE A 60 -5.05 -28.75 11.61
C PHE A 60 -4.76 -28.50 10.11
N PRO A 61 -4.88 -29.53 9.25
CA PRO A 61 -4.54 -29.42 7.83
C PRO A 61 -5.44 -28.45 7.06
N GLU A 62 -6.67 -28.19 7.54
CA GLU A 62 -7.59 -27.21 6.95
C GLU A 62 -7.01 -25.79 6.87
N VAL A 63 -6.07 -25.46 7.76
CA VAL A 63 -5.39 -24.17 7.79
C VAL A 63 -4.64 -23.91 6.47
N LEU A 64 -4.06 -24.94 5.85
CA LEU A 64 -3.37 -24.78 4.56
C LEU A 64 -4.33 -24.29 3.48
N THR A 65 -5.52 -24.88 3.38
CA THR A 65 -6.54 -24.47 2.41
C THR A 65 -6.96 -23.02 2.66
N LYS A 66 -7.16 -22.62 3.92
CA LYS A 66 -7.49 -21.23 4.26
C LYS A 66 -6.37 -20.26 3.91
N MET A 67 -5.11 -20.63 4.15
CA MET A 67 -3.94 -19.84 3.79
C MET A 67 -3.79 -19.69 2.27
N VAL A 68 -4.04 -20.74 1.50
CA VAL A 68 -3.98 -20.69 0.03
C VAL A 68 -5.07 -19.77 -0.51
N ILE A 69 -6.32 -19.91 -0.05
CA ILE A 69 -7.42 -19.04 -0.47
C ILE A 69 -7.12 -17.58 -0.11
N PHE A 70 -6.62 -17.34 1.11
CA PHE A 70 -6.19 -16.01 1.54
C PHE A 70 -5.06 -15.46 0.67
N GLY A 71 -4.08 -16.30 0.33
CA GLY A 71 -2.95 -15.94 -0.53
C GLY A 71 -3.39 -15.56 -1.95
N ILE A 72 -4.29 -16.34 -2.56
CA ILE A 72 -4.87 -16.04 -3.88
C ILE A 72 -5.66 -14.72 -3.83
N ALA A 73 -6.52 -14.54 -2.84
CA ALA A 73 -7.27 -13.30 -2.66
C ALA A 73 -6.34 -12.08 -2.48
N SER A 74 -5.26 -12.26 -1.71
CA SER A 74 -4.22 -11.23 -1.51
C SER A 74 -3.49 -10.91 -2.81
N ALA A 75 -3.10 -11.92 -3.60
CA ALA A 75 -2.43 -11.74 -4.88
C ALA A 75 -3.29 -10.94 -5.86
N ILE A 76 -4.58 -11.26 -5.96
CA ILE A 76 -5.54 -10.48 -6.79
C ILE A 76 -5.60 -9.02 -6.33
N GLY A 77 -5.68 -8.79 -5.02
CA GLY A 77 -5.69 -7.44 -4.46
C GLY A 77 -4.39 -6.66 -4.73
N GLN A 78 -3.24 -7.33 -4.64
CA GLN A 78 -1.94 -6.73 -4.95
C GLN A 78 -1.82 -6.36 -6.42
N VAL A 79 -2.30 -7.20 -7.34
CA VAL A 79 -2.31 -6.87 -8.79
C VAL A 79 -3.07 -5.57 -9.04
N PHE A 80 -4.24 -5.39 -8.42
CA PHE A 80 -5.02 -4.16 -8.55
C PHE A 80 -4.27 -2.93 -8.01
N ILE A 81 -3.61 -3.08 -6.85
CA ILE A 81 -2.78 -2.02 -6.26
C ILE A 81 -1.64 -1.65 -7.18
N PHE A 82 -0.86 -2.62 -7.65
CA PHE A 82 0.31 -2.37 -8.50
C PHE A 82 -0.08 -1.76 -9.85
N ILE A 83 -1.17 -2.21 -10.47
CA ILE A 83 -1.70 -1.59 -11.69
C ILE A 83 -2.12 -0.14 -11.41
N THR A 84 -2.80 0.12 -10.31
CA THR A 84 -3.21 1.49 -9.92
C THR A 84 -1.98 2.39 -9.76
N VAL A 85 -0.94 1.90 -9.07
CA VAL A 85 0.30 2.64 -8.85
C VAL A 85 1.03 2.94 -10.15
N THR A 86 1.14 1.98 -11.07
CA THR A 86 1.84 2.21 -12.34
C THR A 86 1.06 3.06 -13.34
N THR A 87 -0.27 3.02 -13.28
CA THR A 87 -1.13 3.76 -14.22
C THR A 87 -1.42 5.18 -13.76
N PHE A 88 -1.71 5.37 -12.47
CA PHE A 88 -2.13 6.66 -11.90
C PHE A 88 -1.13 7.26 -10.92
N GLY A 89 -0.04 6.54 -10.63
CA GLY A 89 0.90 6.89 -9.59
C GLY A 89 0.49 6.37 -8.20
N PRO A 90 1.40 6.41 -7.22
CA PRO A 90 1.17 5.92 -5.87
C PRO A 90 0.26 6.82 -5.03
N LEU A 91 0.13 8.10 -5.37
CA LEU A 91 -0.71 9.05 -4.64
C LEU A 91 -2.21 8.70 -4.71
N PRO A 92 -2.83 8.50 -5.90
CA PRO A 92 -4.21 8.03 -5.99
C PRO A 92 -4.46 6.69 -5.29
N CYS A 93 -3.49 5.76 -5.36
CA CYS A 93 -3.59 4.47 -4.65
C CYS A 93 -3.69 4.66 -3.13
N SER A 94 -2.85 5.54 -2.57
CA SER A 94 -2.89 5.90 -1.15
C SER A 94 -4.26 6.44 -0.77
N ILE A 95 -4.80 7.39 -1.54
CA ILE A 95 -6.12 8.00 -1.31
C ILE A 95 -7.22 6.91 -1.32
N ILE A 96 -7.25 6.03 -2.33
CA ILE A 96 -8.25 4.96 -2.40
C ILE A 96 -8.20 4.06 -1.16
N THR A 97 -7.01 3.67 -0.72
CA THR A 97 -6.88 2.78 0.46
C THR A 97 -7.24 3.46 1.77
N THR A 98 -6.93 4.76 1.95
CA THR A 98 -7.27 5.52 3.15
C THR A 98 -8.76 5.80 3.21
N THR A 99 -9.39 6.17 2.10
CA THR A 99 -10.85 6.31 1.99
C THR A 99 -11.56 5.00 2.33
N ARG A 100 -11.09 3.86 1.80
CA ARG A 100 -11.65 2.54 2.17
C ARG A 100 -11.54 2.25 3.65
N LYS A 101 -10.33 2.41 4.23
CA LYS A 101 -10.08 2.18 5.68
C LYS A 101 -10.98 3.07 6.52
N PHE A 102 -11.17 4.32 6.11
CA PHE A 102 -12.03 5.25 6.80
C PHE A 102 -13.49 4.80 6.81
N PHE A 103 -14.06 4.44 5.65
CA PHE A 103 -15.45 4.00 5.60
C PHE A 103 -15.68 2.74 6.44
N THR A 104 -14.70 1.84 6.50
CA THR A 104 -14.74 0.69 7.42
C THR A 104 -14.76 1.14 8.89
N ILE A 105 -13.95 2.13 9.27
CA ILE A 105 -13.96 2.68 10.64
C ILE A 105 -15.32 3.33 10.94
N LEU A 106 -15.85 4.15 10.04
CA LEU A 106 -17.15 4.79 10.21
C LEU A 106 -18.28 3.76 10.33
N GLY A 107 -18.29 2.74 9.46
CA GLY A 107 -19.23 1.63 9.52
C GLY A 107 -19.11 0.85 10.83
N SER A 108 -17.90 0.60 11.31
CA SER A 108 -17.66 -0.03 12.62
C SER A 108 -18.24 0.81 13.76
N VAL A 109 -18.11 2.13 13.73
CA VAL A 109 -18.63 3.01 14.79
C VAL A 109 -20.16 3.02 14.78
N ILE A 110 -20.77 3.08 13.60
CA ILE A 110 -22.23 3.05 13.44
C ILE A 110 -22.80 1.69 13.91
N ILE A 111 -22.17 0.58 13.52
CA ILE A 111 -22.65 -0.77 13.83
C ILE A 111 -22.42 -1.16 15.29
N PHE A 112 -21.24 -0.88 15.85
CA PHE A 112 -20.88 -1.28 17.22
C PHE A 112 -21.29 -0.26 18.28
N GLN A 113 -21.87 0.90 17.90
CA GLN A 113 -22.36 1.96 18.81
C GLN A 113 -21.33 2.36 19.88
N ASN A 114 -20.04 2.27 19.58
CA ASN A 114 -18.99 2.69 20.49
C ASN A 114 -18.93 4.22 20.51
N PRO A 115 -19.15 4.89 21.65
CA PRO A 115 -19.17 6.34 21.71
C PRO A 115 -17.79 6.91 21.39
N MET A 116 -17.64 7.47 20.19
CA MET A 116 -16.44 8.21 19.82
C MET A 116 -16.44 9.57 20.52
N ASN A 117 -15.34 9.87 21.19
CA ASN A 117 -15.14 11.15 21.87
C ASN A 117 -15.12 12.30 20.84
N SER A 118 -15.61 13.50 21.20
CA SER A 118 -15.71 14.67 20.31
C SER A 118 -14.38 15.02 19.61
N ARG A 119 -13.24 14.77 20.26
CA ARG A 119 -11.90 14.94 19.67
C ARG A 119 -11.63 14.01 18.47
N GLN A 120 -12.18 12.79 18.47
CA GLN A 120 -12.01 11.83 17.39
C GLN A 120 -12.87 12.21 16.17
N TRP A 121 -14.06 12.79 16.41
CA TRP A 121 -14.89 13.35 15.35
C TRP A 121 -14.21 14.53 14.64
N VAL A 122 -13.58 15.43 15.40
CA VAL A 122 -12.80 16.54 14.81
C VAL A 122 -11.64 16.00 13.96
N GLY A 123 -10.89 15.01 14.46
CA GLY A 123 -9.82 14.36 13.70
C GLY A 123 -10.31 13.71 12.40
N THR A 124 -11.46 13.04 12.45
CA THR A 124 -12.13 12.45 11.28
C THR A 124 -12.46 13.51 10.22
N VAL A 125 -13.09 14.61 10.60
CA VAL A 125 -13.45 15.69 9.65
C VAL A 125 -12.20 16.33 9.05
N LEU A 126 -11.15 16.52 9.86
CA LEU A 126 -9.89 17.11 9.40
C LEU A 126 -9.17 16.23 8.36
N VAL A 127 -9.17 14.90 8.54
CA VAL A 127 -8.62 13.96 7.55
C VAL A 127 -9.40 14.02 6.23
N PHE A 128 -10.74 14.15 6.29
CA PHE A 128 -11.59 14.26 5.10
C PHE A 128 -11.36 15.55 4.33
N LEU A 129 -11.25 16.67 5.05
CA LEU A 129 -10.92 17.95 4.44
C LEU A 129 -9.52 17.91 3.83
N GLY A 130 -8.53 17.36 4.53
CA GLY A 130 -7.16 17.23 4.02
C GLY A 130 -7.07 16.40 2.73
N LEU A 131 -7.67 15.20 2.72
CA LEU A 131 -7.69 14.33 1.53
C LEU A 131 -8.53 14.92 0.39
N GLY A 132 -9.65 15.57 0.71
CA GLY A 132 -10.51 16.22 -0.27
C GLY A 132 -9.82 17.40 -0.95
N LEU A 133 -9.13 18.23 -0.17
CA LEU A 133 -8.33 19.36 -0.69
C LEU A 133 -7.13 18.86 -1.50
N ASP A 134 -6.42 17.83 -1.04
CA ASP A 134 -5.31 17.23 -1.78
C ASP A 134 -5.76 16.60 -3.10
N SER A 135 -6.92 15.94 -3.11
CA SER A 135 -7.51 15.40 -4.35
C SER A 135 -8.00 16.48 -5.31
N ALA A 136 -8.48 17.61 -4.81
CA ALA A 136 -9.01 18.71 -5.62
C ALA A 136 -7.90 19.62 -6.17
N TYR A 137 -6.87 19.91 -5.37
CA TYR A 137 -5.83 20.91 -5.67
C TYR A 137 -4.42 20.33 -5.86
N GLY A 138 -4.18 19.07 -5.51
CA GLY A 138 -2.85 18.43 -5.61
C GLY A 138 -2.36 18.18 -7.03
N LYS A 139 -3.20 18.40 -8.06
CA LYS A 139 -2.85 18.20 -9.47
C LYS A 139 -2.08 19.36 -10.12
N GLU A 140 -1.98 20.54 -9.49
CA GLU A 140 -1.47 21.75 -10.17
C GLU A 140 0.06 21.96 -10.16
N LYS A 141 0.90 21.02 -9.69
CA LYS A 141 2.37 21.20 -9.69
C LYS A 141 3.17 20.01 -10.19
N LYS A 142 2.88 19.54 -11.41
CA LYS A 142 3.85 18.72 -12.16
C LYS A 142 4.01 19.14 -13.63
N ASP A 143 3.88 20.44 -13.92
CA ASP A 143 4.32 21.04 -15.20
C ASP A 143 5.22 22.27 -14.94
N SER A 144 6.47 22.03 -14.55
CA SER A 144 7.57 23.00 -14.73
C SER A 144 8.92 22.42 -14.28
N LYS A 145 9.36 21.32 -14.90
CA LYS A 145 10.79 20.93 -14.90
C LYS A 145 11.12 19.88 -15.95
N SER A 146 10.80 20.15 -17.21
CA SER A 146 11.50 19.54 -18.34
C SER A 146 11.50 20.49 -19.54
N ALA A 147 12.37 21.50 -19.48
CA ALA A 147 12.79 22.25 -20.65
C ALA A 147 14.26 22.63 -20.44
N LYS A 148 15.17 21.67 -20.68
CA LYS A 148 16.51 22.02 -21.13
C LYS A 148 16.54 21.72 -22.63
N PRO A 149 16.64 22.74 -23.51
CA PRO A 149 16.89 22.49 -24.92
C PRO A 149 18.32 21.98 -25.06
N VAL A 150 18.47 20.77 -25.59
CA VAL A 150 19.75 20.33 -26.17
C VAL A 150 19.89 21.10 -27.49
N SER A 151 20.60 22.22 -27.43
CA SER A 151 21.08 22.94 -28.60
C SER A 151 22.14 22.08 -29.29
N ALA A 152 21.76 21.46 -30.40
CA ALA A 152 22.70 21.07 -31.43
C ALA A 152 23.29 22.34 -32.07
N SER A 153 24.62 22.50 -32.06
CA SER A 153 25.34 23.28 -33.09
C SER A 153 26.84 23.05 -33.01
N ARG A 154 27.34 22.40 -34.07
CA ARG A 154 28.72 22.27 -34.59
C ARG A 154 29.69 21.32 -33.89
#